data_AF-A0A554XJT8-F1
#
_entry.id   AF-A0A554XJT8-F1
#
_cell.length_a   1.000
_cell.length_b   1.000
_cell.length_c   1.000
_cell.angle_alpha   90.00
_cell.angle_beta   90.00
_cell.angle_gamma   90.00
#
_symmetry.space_group_name_H-M   'P 1'
#
loop_
_entity.id
_entity.type
_entity.pdbx_description
1 polymer ?
#
loop_
_entity_poly.entity_id
_entity_poly.type
_entity_poly.pdbx_seq_one_letter_code
_entity_poly.pdbx_strand_id
1 'polypeptide(L)'
;MVSGRAGVVPSPWLVAVLSSSRDIGLSLKMLNWFYVSAGSVLSAQRPPRVAFALSGGGKGVKTYVYIDGFNLYYAIKDMGCKWLDPKRMTEQVVPSARIEKVRYFTARVSGAVDAGAPGRQQIFFKALATVPEVQIHLGTFLAKSNWRPVMLLPVAHRALTDTAGSRATFVPGNLVVDVDAGLATSRPERLPVGRYGKGSAGGRPAALPDAVKAQVFTMEEKGSDVNLAVHLVNDAWAGRFDAAVVVSNDTDLVEPIRIVAQELGKSVYLLTPPGKFGAASPLVRVATHQRHIRPSHLRASHLRASQFPDPVWGPDGQPIAKPAGW
;
A
#
# COMPACT_ATOMS: atom_id res chain seq x y z
N MET A 1 77.15 20.63 -24.14
CA MET A 1 77.00 21.58 -25.27
C MET A 1 75.76 21.18 -26.07
N VAL A 2 75.00 22.15 -26.58
CA VAL A 2 74.12 22.09 -27.79
C VAL A 2 73.16 20.87 -27.90
N SER A 3 71.90 20.98 -27.43
CA SER A 3 70.66 21.21 -28.23
C SER A 3 70.17 20.02 -29.07
N GLY A 4 68.86 19.69 -29.18
CA GLY A 4 67.66 20.26 -28.55
C GLY A 4 66.37 19.83 -29.30
N ARG A 5 65.18 20.10 -28.70
CA ARG A 5 63.80 20.00 -29.27
C ARG A 5 63.33 18.63 -29.82
N ALA A 6 62.06 18.25 -29.75
CA ALA A 6 60.91 18.72 -28.95
C ALA A 6 59.88 17.58 -28.85
N GLY A 7 59.20 17.44 -27.71
CA GLY A 7 58.09 16.50 -27.51
C GLY A 7 56.85 17.23 -27.00
N VAL A 8 55.69 16.98 -27.60
CA VAL A 8 54.42 17.59 -27.20
C VAL A 8 53.89 16.88 -25.95
N VAL A 9 53.51 17.67 -24.94
CA VAL A 9 53.12 17.20 -23.60
C VAL A 9 51.59 17.12 -23.48
N PRO A 10 51.01 16.04 -22.92
CA PRO A 10 49.65 16.03 -22.42
C PRO A 10 49.60 16.59 -20.99
N SER A 11 48.83 17.65 -20.74
CA SER A 11 48.70 18.25 -19.39
C SER A 11 47.43 17.77 -18.66
N PRO A 12 47.53 17.29 -17.40
CA PRO A 12 46.38 16.84 -16.59
C PRO A 12 46.01 17.83 -15.47
N TRP A 13 45.09 17.37 -14.61
CA TRP A 13 44.84 17.76 -13.20
C TRP A 13 43.66 18.68 -12.84
N LEU A 14 42.84 18.08 -11.98
CA LEU A 14 41.91 18.62 -11.01
C LEU A 14 42.66 19.08 -9.75
N VAL A 15 42.41 20.30 -9.22
CA VAL A 15 42.46 20.65 -7.77
C VAL A 15 41.54 21.86 -7.52
N ALA A 16 40.94 21.93 -6.32
CA ALA A 16 39.90 22.90 -5.92
C ALA A 16 40.41 24.10 -5.10
N VAL A 17 39.57 25.14 -4.97
CA VAL A 17 39.60 26.12 -3.87
C VAL A 17 38.15 26.43 -3.42
N LEU A 18 37.93 26.46 -2.10
CA LEU A 18 36.69 26.89 -1.44
C LEU A 18 36.81 28.37 -1.01
N SER A 19 35.72 29.16 -1.08
CA SER A 19 35.23 30.01 0.03
C SER A 19 34.11 31.00 -0.38
N SER A 20 32.97 30.92 0.33
CA SER A 20 32.13 32.04 0.81
C SER A 20 31.79 33.24 -0.12
N SER A 21 30.52 33.39 -0.53
CA SER A 21 29.52 34.25 0.17
C SER A 21 28.28 34.64 -0.64
N ARG A 22 27.13 34.65 0.06
CA ARG A 22 25.92 35.50 -0.13
C ARG A 22 24.96 35.26 -1.32
N ASP A 23 23.74 34.87 -0.91
CA ASP A 23 22.44 35.45 -1.29
C ASP A 23 21.99 35.49 -2.77
N ILE A 24 21.00 34.64 -3.09
CA ILE A 24 19.61 35.01 -3.46
C ILE A 24 18.88 33.75 -3.96
N GLY A 25 17.96 33.22 -3.16
CA GLY A 25 17.21 32.00 -3.45
C GLY A 25 15.76 32.26 -3.91
N LEU A 26 15.57 32.89 -5.07
CA LEU A 26 14.25 33.05 -5.70
C LEU A 26 14.05 31.98 -6.79
N SER A 27 13.38 30.88 -6.45
CA SER A 27 12.99 29.85 -7.41
C SER A 27 11.53 30.02 -7.81
N LEU A 28 11.29 30.75 -8.91
CA LEU A 28 9.98 30.77 -9.58
C LEU A 28 9.88 29.62 -10.58
N LYS A 29 8.67 29.08 -10.70
CA LYS A 29 8.31 28.08 -11.71
C LYS A 29 8.20 28.70 -13.11
N MET A 30 8.25 27.81 -14.11
CA MET A 30 7.70 27.92 -15.48
C MET A 30 8.67 28.26 -16.62
N LEU A 31 8.29 27.69 -17.78
CA LEU A 31 8.82 27.85 -19.14
C LEU A 31 10.29 27.44 -19.36
N ASN A 32 10.47 26.30 -20.04
CA ASN A 32 10.55 26.42 -21.49
C ASN A 32 9.95 25.20 -22.22
N TRP A 33 9.31 25.44 -23.35
CA TRP A 33 8.75 24.44 -24.27
C TRP A 33 9.22 24.81 -25.69
N PHE A 34 9.14 23.86 -26.63
CA PHE A 34 9.68 23.92 -28.00
C PHE A 34 11.20 23.79 -28.17
N TYR A 35 11.61 22.62 -28.68
CA TYR A 35 12.39 22.60 -29.91
C TYR A 35 11.81 21.52 -30.83
N VAL A 36 11.36 21.93 -32.03
CA VAL A 36 10.94 21.03 -33.10
C VAL A 36 11.93 21.22 -34.24
N SER A 37 12.50 20.12 -34.74
CA SER A 37 13.21 20.10 -36.02
C SER A 37 12.62 18.99 -36.87
N ALA A 38 12.29 19.31 -38.11
CA ALA A 38 11.66 18.38 -39.06
C ALA A 38 12.73 17.72 -39.96
N GLY A 39 12.58 16.41 -40.21
CA GLY A 39 13.56 15.61 -40.98
C GLY A 39 12.93 14.37 -41.61
N SER A 40 12.30 14.58 -42.77
CA SER A 40 11.58 13.63 -43.63
C SER A 40 12.52 12.77 -44.51
N VAL A 41 12.32 11.48 -44.86
CA VAL A 41 11.28 10.43 -44.61
C VAL A 41 11.92 9.02 -44.74
N LEU A 42 11.13 7.93 -44.59
CA LEU A 42 11.29 6.55 -45.14
C LEU A 42 12.21 5.52 -44.44
N SER A 43 11.60 4.68 -43.59
CA SER A 43 11.45 3.24 -43.91
C SER A 43 10.33 2.63 -43.07
N ALA A 44 9.39 1.93 -43.72
CA ALA A 44 8.27 1.27 -43.05
C ALA A 44 8.58 -0.21 -42.85
N GLN A 45 8.77 -0.63 -41.59
CA GLN A 45 8.66 -2.04 -41.20
C GLN A 45 7.46 -2.23 -40.27
N ARG A 46 6.41 -2.84 -40.82
CA ARG A 46 5.27 -3.33 -40.05
C ARG A 46 5.77 -4.42 -39.09
N PRO A 47 5.33 -4.46 -37.82
CA PRO A 47 5.53 -5.66 -37.00
C PRO A 47 4.79 -6.84 -37.67
N PRO A 48 5.32 -8.08 -37.59
CA PRO A 48 4.74 -9.21 -38.29
C PRO A 48 3.33 -9.51 -37.77
N ARG A 49 2.35 -9.51 -38.68
CA ARG A 49 1.04 -10.11 -38.42
C ARG A 49 1.22 -11.62 -38.30
N VAL A 50 1.45 -12.11 -37.08
CA VAL A 50 1.26 -13.54 -36.78
C VAL A 50 -0.24 -13.82 -36.84
N ALA A 51 -0.69 -14.25 -38.01
CA ALA A 51 -2.05 -14.73 -38.20
C ALA A 51 -2.20 -16.07 -37.48
N PHE A 52 -2.65 -16.03 -36.22
CA PHE A 52 -3.13 -17.23 -35.56
C PHE A 52 -4.38 -17.73 -36.29
N ALA A 53 -4.23 -18.86 -37.00
CA ALA A 53 -5.35 -19.56 -37.57
C ALA A 53 -6.31 -19.96 -36.45
N LEU A 54 -7.56 -19.51 -36.53
CA LEU A 54 -8.60 -19.85 -35.57
C LEU A 54 -9.00 -21.32 -35.77
N SER A 55 -8.47 -22.19 -34.91
CA SER A 55 -8.89 -23.58 -34.79
C SER A 55 -9.03 -23.96 -33.32
N GLY A 56 -10.22 -24.44 -32.94
CA GLY A 56 -10.45 -25.24 -31.73
C GLY A 56 -10.43 -24.53 -30.37
N GLY A 57 -11.62 -24.13 -29.89
CA GLY A 57 -11.94 -24.03 -28.45
C GLY A 57 -11.00 -23.16 -27.60
N GLY A 58 -11.25 -21.85 -27.55
CA GLY A 58 -10.44 -20.88 -26.81
C GLY A 58 -10.29 -21.17 -25.32
N LYS A 59 -9.23 -21.89 -24.94
CA LYS A 59 -8.80 -22.06 -23.54
C LYS A 59 -8.36 -20.68 -23.01
N GLY A 60 -9.05 -20.18 -21.98
CA GLY A 60 -8.75 -18.87 -21.36
C GLY A 60 -7.29 -18.75 -20.90
N VAL A 61 -6.80 -17.50 -20.84
CA VAL A 61 -5.39 -17.16 -20.59
C VAL A 61 -4.95 -17.68 -19.22
N LYS A 62 -3.85 -18.45 -19.15
CA LYS A 62 -3.38 -19.05 -17.90
C LYS A 62 -3.00 -17.95 -16.90
N THR A 63 -3.78 -17.80 -15.84
CA THR A 63 -3.68 -16.65 -14.95
C THR A 63 -3.42 -17.06 -13.50
N TYR A 64 -2.40 -16.44 -12.89
CA TYR A 64 -2.17 -16.50 -11.45
C TYR A 64 -2.58 -15.17 -10.81
N VAL A 65 -3.20 -15.23 -9.64
CA VAL A 65 -3.71 -14.07 -8.90
C VAL A 65 -2.88 -13.88 -7.64
N TYR A 66 -2.49 -12.64 -7.35
CA TYR A 66 -1.68 -12.23 -6.20
C TYR A 66 -2.48 -11.20 -5.42
N ILE A 67 -2.85 -11.51 -4.19
CA ILE A 67 -3.75 -10.69 -3.39
C ILE A 67 -3.05 -10.22 -2.13
N ASP A 68 -2.93 -8.91 -2.02
CA ASP A 68 -2.58 -8.22 -0.79
C ASP A 68 -3.83 -8.21 0.11
N GLY A 69 -3.83 -9.12 1.08
CA GLY A 69 -4.97 -9.35 1.97
C GLY A 69 -5.23 -8.18 2.92
N PHE A 70 -4.23 -7.35 3.25
CA PHE A 70 -4.44 -6.18 4.11
C PHE A 70 -4.97 -4.98 3.33
N ASN A 71 -4.41 -4.67 2.16
CA ASN A 71 -4.89 -3.60 1.29
C ASN A 71 -6.33 -3.87 0.84
N LEU A 72 -6.65 -5.12 0.45
CA LEU A 72 -8.01 -5.54 0.15
C LEU A 72 -8.93 -5.46 1.39
N TYR A 73 -8.52 -6.02 2.54
CA TYR A 73 -9.34 -5.99 3.77
C TYR A 73 -9.65 -4.56 4.21
N TYR A 74 -8.65 -3.68 4.30
CA TYR A 74 -8.87 -2.30 4.76
C TYR A 74 -9.72 -1.48 3.80
N ALA A 75 -9.72 -1.80 2.50
CA ALA A 75 -10.63 -1.20 1.54
C ALA A 75 -12.10 -1.66 1.72
N ILE A 76 -12.35 -2.93 2.07
CA ILE A 76 -13.72 -3.50 2.07
C ILE A 76 -14.34 -3.76 3.45
N LYS A 77 -13.58 -3.67 4.55
CA LYS A 77 -14.02 -4.05 5.91
C LYS A 77 -15.32 -3.37 6.38
N ASP A 78 -15.53 -2.12 5.96
CA ASP A 78 -16.67 -1.28 6.34
C ASP A 78 -17.78 -1.31 5.25
N MET A 79 -17.63 -2.14 4.20
CA MET A 79 -18.56 -2.24 3.06
C MET A 79 -19.56 -3.40 3.15
N GLY A 80 -19.53 -4.20 4.23
CA GLY A 80 -20.39 -5.37 4.43
C GLY A 80 -20.13 -6.52 3.45
N CYS A 81 -18.88 -6.67 2.99
CA CYS A 81 -18.48 -7.65 1.98
C CYS A 81 -17.21 -8.42 2.39
N LYS A 82 -17.02 -8.65 3.69
CA LYS A 82 -15.83 -9.35 4.25
C LYS A 82 -15.82 -10.86 3.96
N TRP A 83 -16.96 -11.45 3.61
CA TRP A 83 -17.12 -12.88 3.31
C TRP A 83 -16.87 -13.13 1.81
N LEU A 84 -15.72 -12.66 1.31
CA LEU A 84 -15.42 -12.55 -0.11
C LEU A 84 -14.69 -13.79 -0.64
N ASP A 85 -15.18 -14.35 -1.74
CA ASP A 85 -14.46 -15.31 -2.59
C ASP A 85 -13.53 -14.52 -3.55
N PRO A 86 -12.20 -14.60 -3.36
CA PRO A 86 -11.25 -13.86 -4.19
C PRO A 86 -11.13 -14.38 -5.64
N LYS A 87 -11.38 -15.67 -5.87
CA LYS A 87 -11.34 -16.29 -7.20
C LYS A 87 -12.53 -15.78 -8.02
N ARG A 88 -13.74 -15.92 -7.47
CA ARG A 88 -14.99 -15.45 -8.08
C ARG A 88 -14.99 -13.94 -8.31
N MET A 89 -14.42 -13.15 -7.39
CA MET A 89 -14.21 -11.71 -7.60
C MET A 89 -13.34 -11.45 -8.83
N THR A 90 -12.23 -12.17 -8.96
CA THR A 90 -11.28 -11.98 -10.05
C THR A 90 -11.86 -12.42 -11.39
N GLU A 91 -12.61 -13.52 -11.44
CA GLU A 91 -13.33 -13.99 -12.65
C GLU A 91 -14.33 -12.95 -13.17
N GLN A 92 -15.06 -12.27 -12.28
CA GLN A 92 -15.99 -11.19 -12.68
C GLN A 92 -15.27 -9.94 -13.18
N VAL A 93 -14.09 -9.63 -12.64
CA VAL A 93 -13.31 -8.44 -13.03
C VAL A 93 -12.50 -8.69 -14.32
N VAL A 94 -12.06 -9.93 -14.54
CA VAL A 94 -11.24 -10.35 -15.69
C VAL A 94 -11.81 -11.64 -16.32
N PRO A 95 -12.93 -11.58 -17.08
CA PRO A 95 -13.60 -12.78 -17.59
C PRO A 95 -12.79 -13.62 -18.60
N SER A 96 -11.68 -13.08 -19.14
CA SER A 96 -10.75 -13.78 -20.03
C SER A 96 -9.71 -14.64 -19.31
N ALA A 97 -9.61 -14.53 -17.98
CA ALA A 97 -8.63 -15.24 -17.17
C ALA A 97 -9.07 -16.67 -16.85
N ARG A 98 -8.25 -17.66 -17.20
CA ARG A 98 -8.32 -19.00 -16.59
C ARG A 98 -7.49 -18.99 -15.33
N ILE A 99 -8.13 -18.76 -14.19
CA ILE A 99 -7.45 -18.76 -12.88
C ILE A 99 -7.03 -20.18 -12.53
N GLU A 100 -5.72 -20.41 -12.41
CA GLU A 100 -5.15 -21.68 -11.93
C GLU A 100 -4.57 -21.60 -10.52
N LYS A 101 -4.35 -20.38 -10.02
CA LYS A 101 -3.81 -20.16 -8.66
C LYS A 101 -4.20 -18.78 -8.14
N VAL A 102 -4.52 -18.72 -6.87
CA VAL A 102 -4.74 -17.48 -6.11
C VAL A 102 -3.84 -17.50 -4.89
N ARG A 103 -2.78 -16.70 -4.87
CA ARG A 103 -1.92 -16.52 -3.70
C ARG A 103 -2.45 -15.36 -2.86
N TYR A 104 -2.88 -15.67 -1.65
CA TYR A 104 -3.45 -14.71 -0.69
C TYR A 104 -2.42 -14.39 0.40
N PHE A 105 -1.85 -13.19 0.38
CA PHE A 105 -0.79 -12.76 1.30
C PHE A 105 -1.39 -11.99 2.47
N THR A 106 -1.12 -12.43 3.69
CA THR A 106 -1.68 -11.82 4.92
C THR A 106 -0.89 -12.27 6.14
N ALA A 107 -1.29 -11.87 7.35
CA ALA A 107 -0.69 -12.33 8.61
C ALA A 107 -1.77 -12.60 9.65
N ARG A 108 -1.47 -13.42 10.66
CA ARG A 108 -2.43 -13.77 11.74
C ARG A 108 -2.69 -12.56 12.63
N VAL A 109 -3.94 -12.09 12.70
CA VAL A 109 -4.30 -10.97 13.58
C VAL A 109 -4.29 -11.40 15.05
N SER A 110 -3.91 -10.49 15.94
CA SER A 110 -3.96 -10.73 17.39
C SER A 110 -5.31 -10.32 17.99
N GLY A 111 -5.68 -10.94 19.11
CA GLY A 111 -6.88 -10.59 19.88
C GLY A 111 -6.75 -9.34 20.75
N ALA A 112 -5.63 -8.60 20.64
CA ALA A 112 -5.26 -7.54 21.59
C ALA A 112 -6.18 -6.30 21.55
N VAL A 113 -6.82 -6.03 20.40
CA VAL A 113 -7.78 -4.93 20.23
C VAL A 113 -9.22 -5.44 20.13
N ASP A 114 -9.41 -6.63 19.56
CA ASP A 114 -10.69 -7.30 19.38
C ASP A 114 -10.47 -8.79 19.59
N ALA A 115 -10.89 -9.30 20.75
CA ALA A 115 -10.67 -10.69 21.15
C ALA A 115 -11.29 -11.71 20.17
N GLY A 116 -12.33 -11.31 19.43
CA GLY A 116 -12.98 -12.16 18.42
C GLY A 116 -12.28 -12.12 17.04
N ALA A 117 -11.42 -11.15 16.77
CA ALA A 117 -10.79 -11.00 15.45
C ALA A 117 -10.01 -12.23 14.97
N PRO A 118 -9.19 -12.93 15.80
CA PRO A 118 -8.50 -14.15 15.39
C PRO A 118 -9.47 -15.28 15.02
N GLY A 119 -10.55 -15.44 15.79
CA GLY A 119 -11.58 -16.46 15.53
C GLY A 119 -12.29 -16.22 14.19
N ARG A 120 -12.69 -14.98 13.92
CA ARG A 120 -13.34 -14.61 12.64
C ARG A 120 -12.38 -14.73 11.45
N GLN A 121 -11.09 -14.40 11.63
CA GLN A 121 -10.07 -14.65 10.61
C GLN A 121 -9.90 -16.15 10.34
N GLN A 122 -9.88 -16.98 11.38
CA GLN A 122 -9.75 -18.44 11.24
C GLN A 122 -10.95 -19.07 10.51
N ILE A 123 -12.17 -18.57 10.74
CA ILE A 123 -13.38 -18.95 9.99
C ILE A 123 -13.23 -18.57 8.51
N PHE A 124 -12.76 -17.35 8.21
CA PHE A 124 -12.51 -16.92 6.83
C PHE A 124 -11.41 -17.74 6.15
N PHE A 125 -10.33 -18.09 6.85
CA PHE A 125 -9.29 -18.98 6.31
C PHE A 125 -9.80 -20.40 6.04
N LYS A 126 -10.73 -20.93 6.86
CA LYS A 126 -11.42 -22.18 6.55
C LYS A 126 -12.24 -22.09 5.25
N ALA A 127 -12.98 -20.99 5.05
CA ALA A 127 -13.73 -20.76 3.81
C ALA A 127 -12.81 -20.59 2.58
N LEU A 128 -11.70 -19.83 2.71
CA LEU A 128 -10.69 -19.74 1.64
C LEU A 128 -10.12 -21.12 1.26
N ALA A 129 -9.90 -22.00 2.25
CA ALA A 129 -9.39 -23.35 2.02
C ALA A 129 -10.38 -24.30 1.31
N THR A 130 -11.66 -23.92 1.12
CA THR A 130 -12.59 -24.69 0.28
C THR A 130 -12.42 -24.39 -1.21
N VAL A 131 -11.64 -23.36 -1.58
CA VAL A 131 -11.32 -23.02 -2.98
C VAL A 131 -9.95 -23.60 -3.32
N PRO A 132 -9.85 -24.67 -4.14
CA PRO A 132 -8.62 -25.44 -4.31
C PRO A 132 -7.47 -24.65 -4.97
N GLU A 133 -7.78 -23.58 -5.71
CA GLU A 133 -6.77 -22.69 -6.29
C GLU A 133 -6.15 -21.72 -5.26
N VAL A 134 -6.76 -21.54 -4.08
CA VAL A 134 -6.32 -20.56 -3.07
C VAL A 134 -5.20 -21.12 -2.19
N GLN A 135 -4.07 -20.42 -2.16
CA GLN A 135 -2.92 -20.67 -1.30
C GLN A 135 -2.70 -19.47 -0.37
N ILE A 136 -2.84 -19.67 0.94
CA ILE A 136 -2.63 -18.62 1.95
C ILE A 136 -1.13 -18.56 2.30
N HIS A 137 -0.52 -17.40 2.12
CA HIS A 137 0.85 -17.11 2.49
C HIS A 137 0.85 -16.20 3.73
N LEU A 138 1.39 -16.72 4.84
CA LEU A 138 1.42 -16.01 6.13
C LEU A 138 2.74 -15.26 6.34
N GLY A 139 2.65 -13.94 6.45
CA GLY A 139 3.66 -13.09 7.08
C GLY A 139 3.61 -13.17 8.61
N THR A 140 4.43 -12.37 9.26
CA THR A 140 4.58 -12.33 10.72
C THR A 140 4.19 -10.96 11.28
N PHE A 141 3.86 -10.88 12.56
CA PHE A 141 3.75 -9.60 13.25
C PHE A 141 4.92 -9.43 14.20
N LEU A 142 5.70 -8.36 14.00
CA LEU A 142 6.78 -7.98 14.90
C LEU A 142 6.24 -6.99 15.93
N ALA A 143 6.26 -7.39 17.20
CA ALA A 143 6.02 -6.48 18.32
C ALA A 143 7.22 -5.53 18.45
N LYS A 144 6.99 -4.23 18.26
CA LYS A 144 8.00 -3.20 18.48
C LYS A 144 7.61 -2.31 19.64
N SER A 145 8.55 -2.12 20.56
CA SER A 145 8.49 -1.08 21.57
C SER A 145 9.05 0.20 20.99
N ASN A 146 8.22 1.24 20.90
CA ASN A 146 8.57 2.53 20.30
C ASN A 146 8.31 3.65 21.30
N TRP A 147 9.26 4.56 21.50
CA TRP A 147 8.99 5.80 22.23
C TRP A 147 8.22 6.78 21.33
N ARG A 148 7.03 7.17 21.75
CA ARG A 148 6.17 8.15 21.04
C ARG A 148 5.86 9.32 21.97
N PRO A 149 5.80 10.57 21.45
CA PRO A 149 5.36 11.71 22.25
C PRO A 149 3.91 11.49 22.70
N VAL A 150 3.67 11.69 23.99
CA VAL A 150 2.34 11.62 24.59
C VAL A 150 1.62 12.92 24.23
N MET A 151 0.72 12.83 23.25
CA MET A 151 -0.09 13.94 22.79
C MET A 151 -1.26 14.26 23.75
N LEU A 152 -1.06 14.12 25.08
CA LEU A 152 -2.05 14.49 26.11
C LEU A 152 -2.14 16.01 26.26
N LEU A 153 -2.59 16.64 25.20
CA LEU A 153 -3.16 17.98 25.26
C LEU A 153 -4.53 17.88 25.93
N PRO A 154 -4.94 18.89 26.72
CA PRO A 154 -6.26 18.86 27.32
C PRO A 154 -7.34 18.73 26.24
N VAL A 155 -8.27 17.80 26.44
CA VAL A 155 -9.42 17.63 25.54
C VAL A 155 -10.48 18.64 25.96
N ALA A 156 -10.90 19.52 25.05
CA ALA A 156 -11.90 20.53 25.33
C ALA A 156 -13.20 19.93 25.90
N HIS A 157 -13.72 20.52 26.98
CA HIS A 157 -14.89 20.10 27.75
C HIS A 157 -14.83 18.70 28.38
N ARG A 158 -13.70 18.00 28.30
CA ARG A 158 -13.47 16.76 29.07
C ARG A 158 -12.94 17.14 30.44
N ALA A 159 -13.53 16.56 31.49
CA ALA A 159 -12.92 16.62 32.81
C ALA A 159 -11.69 15.72 32.87
N LEU A 160 -10.56 16.30 33.27
CA LEU A 160 -9.37 15.57 33.69
C LEU A 160 -9.36 15.55 35.23
N THR A 161 -9.01 14.40 35.80
CA THR A 161 -8.79 14.25 37.23
C THR A 161 -7.30 13.93 37.44
N ASP A 162 -6.65 14.63 38.35
CA ASP A 162 -5.27 14.33 38.74
C ASP A 162 -5.19 13.11 39.69
N THR A 163 -3.98 12.75 40.12
CA THR A 163 -3.75 11.63 41.05
C THR A 163 -4.18 11.93 42.50
N ALA A 164 -4.47 13.18 42.85
CA ALA A 164 -4.99 13.61 44.15
C ALA A 164 -6.52 13.72 44.17
N GLY A 165 -7.19 13.60 43.01
CA GLY A 165 -8.64 13.72 42.86
C GLY A 165 -9.12 15.10 42.41
N SER A 166 -8.23 16.08 42.22
CA SER A 166 -8.59 17.42 41.73
C SER A 166 -9.07 17.34 40.28
N ARG A 167 -10.11 18.11 39.94
CA ARG A 167 -10.80 18.00 38.65
C ARG A 167 -10.75 19.31 37.87
N ALA A 168 -10.22 19.26 36.64
CA ALA A 168 -10.10 20.42 35.75
C ALA A 168 -10.83 20.18 34.41
N THR A 169 -11.40 21.24 33.84
CA THR A 169 -12.02 21.25 32.51
C THR A 169 -11.48 22.42 31.70
N PHE A 170 -11.18 22.19 30.43
CA PHE A 170 -10.54 23.17 29.56
C PHE A 170 -11.46 23.56 28.39
N VAL A 171 -11.44 24.83 28.00
CA VAL A 171 -12.18 25.34 26.83
C VAL A 171 -11.32 25.26 25.56
N PRO A 172 -11.91 25.12 24.36
CA PRO A 172 -11.14 25.15 23.11
C PRO A 172 -10.33 26.44 22.99
N GLY A 173 -9.06 26.35 22.59
CA GLY A 173 -8.19 27.51 22.46
C GLY A 173 -6.71 27.16 22.67
N ASN A 174 -5.91 28.12 23.11
CA ASN A 174 -4.54 27.90 23.56
C ASN A 174 -4.48 28.15 25.06
N LEU A 175 -4.29 27.09 25.84
CA LEU A 175 -4.01 27.20 27.26
C LEU A 175 -2.59 27.76 27.41
N VAL A 176 -2.46 28.88 28.12
CA VAL A 176 -1.14 29.36 28.57
C VAL A 176 -0.76 28.54 29.79
N VAL A 177 0.44 27.98 29.75
CA VAL A 177 1.08 27.32 30.90
C VAL A 177 2.24 28.20 31.32
N ASP A 178 2.13 28.76 32.51
CA ASP A 178 3.17 29.59 33.11
C ASP A 178 4.35 28.73 33.59
N VAL A 179 5.49 29.38 33.84
CA VAL A 179 6.72 28.69 34.28
C VAL A 179 6.53 28.12 35.68
N ASP A 180 6.76 26.82 35.82
CA ASP A 180 6.90 26.17 37.12
C ASP A 180 8.33 26.36 37.63
N ALA A 181 8.48 27.20 38.65
CA ALA A 181 9.78 27.51 39.27
C ALA A 181 10.45 26.29 39.95
N GLY A 182 9.70 25.20 40.21
CA GLY A 182 10.24 23.94 40.72
C GLY A 182 10.85 23.03 39.65
N LEU A 183 10.64 23.32 38.36
CA LEU A 183 11.11 22.52 37.24
C LEU A 183 12.15 23.28 36.41
N ALA A 184 13.42 22.91 36.53
CA ALA A 184 14.54 23.56 35.85
C ALA A 184 14.47 23.58 34.31
N THR A 185 13.59 22.76 33.71
CA THR A 185 13.32 22.74 32.26
C THR A 185 12.02 23.41 31.86
N SER A 186 11.26 23.97 32.82
CA SER A 186 9.98 24.65 32.55
C SER A 186 10.19 25.96 31.81
N ARG A 187 9.24 26.30 30.94
CA ARG A 187 9.23 27.50 30.11
C ARG A 187 7.79 27.92 29.81
N PRO A 188 7.53 29.18 29.44
CA PRO A 188 6.19 29.60 29.07
C PRO A 188 5.71 28.82 27.83
N GLU A 189 4.62 28.08 27.97
CA GLU A 189 4.10 27.22 26.92
C GLU A 189 2.67 27.63 26.51
N ARG A 190 2.31 27.33 25.26
CA ARG A 190 0.96 27.48 24.74
C ARG A 190 0.47 26.12 24.25
N LEU A 191 -0.31 25.45 25.08
CA LEU A 191 -0.86 24.14 24.78
C LEU A 191 -2.17 24.30 24.00
N PRO A 192 -2.27 23.85 22.74
CA PRO A 192 -3.54 23.86 22.01
C PRO A 192 -4.52 22.89 22.67
N VAL A 193 -5.69 23.39 23.08
CA VAL A 193 -6.79 22.62 23.65
C VAL A 193 -7.83 22.40 22.57
N GLY A 194 -8.02 21.14 22.16
CA GLY A 194 -8.86 20.76 21.02
C GLY A 194 -9.88 19.66 21.32
N ARG A 195 -10.75 19.39 20.35
CA ARG A 195 -11.64 18.22 20.36
C ARG A 195 -11.00 17.10 19.55
N TYR A 196 -10.30 16.19 20.23
CA TYR A 196 -9.56 15.09 19.62
C TYR A 196 -10.44 13.83 19.50
N GLY A 197 -10.55 13.26 18.29
CA GLY A 197 -11.35 12.05 18.05
C GLY A 197 -11.22 11.50 16.63
N LYS A 198 -11.79 10.31 16.37
CA LYS A 198 -11.85 9.74 15.01
C LYS A 198 -12.66 10.69 14.11
N GLY A 199 -12.00 11.24 13.08
CA GLY A 199 -12.65 12.14 12.12
C GLY A 199 -12.67 13.62 12.50
N SER A 200 -11.96 14.06 13.55
CA SER A 200 -11.81 15.49 13.84
C SER A 200 -11.10 16.20 12.68
N ALA A 201 -11.75 17.20 12.07
CA ALA A 201 -11.20 17.97 10.94
C ALA A 201 -10.05 18.92 11.32
N GLY A 202 -9.71 19.04 12.61
CA GLY A 202 -8.47 19.67 13.05
C GLY A 202 -7.29 18.74 12.77
N GLY A 203 -6.23 19.29 12.17
CA GLY A 203 -4.99 18.55 11.91
C GLY A 203 -4.39 17.95 13.18
N ARG A 204 -3.61 16.88 13.04
CA ARG A 204 -2.87 16.29 14.18
C ARG A 204 -2.02 17.39 14.82
N PRO A 205 -2.14 17.66 16.14
CA PRO A 205 -1.31 18.66 16.79
C PRO A 205 0.17 18.31 16.61
N ALA A 206 1.02 19.33 16.47
CA ALA A 206 2.46 19.16 16.39
C ALA A 206 2.98 18.61 17.74
N ALA A 207 3.94 17.68 17.69
CA ALA A 207 4.62 17.23 18.90
C ALA A 207 5.44 18.39 19.48
N LEU A 208 5.29 18.66 20.77
CA LEU A 208 6.07 19.68 21.46
C LEU A 208 7.54 19.18 21.61
N PRO A 209 8.56 20.05 21.55
CA PRO A 209 9.97 19.63 21.60
C PRO A 209 10.38 18.92 22.91
N ASP A 210 9.63 19.20 23.98
CA ASP A 210 9.70 18.72 25.37
C ASP A 210 8.61 17.70 25.72
N ALA A 211 7.79 17.28 24.76
CA ALA A 211 6.70 16.35 25.01
C ALA A 211 7.18 15.06 25.71
N VAL A 212 6.60 14.77 26.87
CA VAL A 212 6.78 13.50 27.60
C VAL A 212 6.58 12.36 26.61
N LYS A 213 7.54 11.44 26.54
CA LYS A 213 7.46 10.27 25.66
C LYS A 213 6.96 9.08 26.47
N ALA A 214 5.98 8.36 25.94
CA ALA A 214 5.58 7.06 26.45
C ALA A 214 6.19 5.97 25.57
N GLN A 215 6.60 4.89 26.20
CA GLN A 215 6.90 3.65 25.51
C GLN A 215 5.56 3.01 25.11
N VAL A 216 5.34 2.83 23.79
CA VAL A 216 4.14 2.17 23.26
C VAL A 216 4.52 0.89 22.55
N PHE A 217 3.72 -0.15 22.78
CA PHE A 217 3.79 -1.38 21.99
C PHE A 217 2.98 -1.21 20.71
N THR A 218 3.65 -1.37 19.57
CA THR A 218 3.03 -1.37 18.24
C THR A 218 3.32 -2.69 17.55
N MET A 219 2.28 -3.36 17.05
CA MET A 219 2.44 -4.51 16.17
C MET A 219 2.63 -4.01 14.73
N GLU A 220 3.71 -4.42 14.08
CA GLU A 220 3.97 -4.13 12.67
C GLU A 220 3.88 -5.43 11.87
N GLU A 221 3.13 -5.44 10.76
CA GLU A 221 3.16 -6.57 9.82
C GLU A 221 4.55 -6.63 9.17
N LYS A 222 5.07 -7.85 9.02
CA LYS A 222 6.31 -8.13 8.31
C LYS A 222 6.18 -9.35 7.42
N GLY A 223 6.29 -9.08 6.13
CA GLY A 223 6.68 -10.03 5.11
C GLY A 223 5.60 -10.32 4.06
N SER A 224 4.34 -9.90 4.25
CA SER A 224 3.30 -10.14 3.24
C SER A 224 3.69 -9.59 1.87
N ASP A 225 4.20 -8.36 1.83
CA ASP A 225 4.44 -7.62 0.59
C ASP A 225 5.70 -8.13 -0.13
N VAL A 226 6.75 -8.44 0.64
CA VAL A 226 7.98 -9.06 0.14
C VAL A 226 7.68 -10.47 -0.40
N ASN A 227 6.88 -11.26 0.31
CA ASN A 227 6.45 -12.58 -0.16
C ASN A 227 5.63 -12.47 -1.45
N LEU A 228 4.73 -11.49 -1.56
CA LEU A 228 3.94 -11.23 -2.77
C LEU A 228 4.87 -10.90 -3.96
N ALA A 229 5.77 -9.93 -3.78
CA ALA A 229 6.73 -9.51 -4.79
C ALA A 229 7.61 -10.68 -5.28
N VAL A 230 8.21 -11.44 -4.35
CA VAL A 230 9.08 -12.58 -4.66
C VAL A 230 8.31 -13.69 -5.38
N HIS A 231 7.09 -14.04 -4.92
CA HIS A 231 6.28 -15.04 -5.60
C HIS A 231 5.82 -14.61 -7.00
N LEU A 232 5.47 -13.33 -7.20
CA LEU A 232 5.08 -12.78 -8.50
C LEU A 232 6.23 -12.90 -9.51
N VAL A 233 7.42 -12.41 -9.16
CA VAL A 233 8.60 -12.46 -10.03
C VAL A 233 9.06 -13.89 -10.29
N ASN A 234 9.14 -14.74 -9.25
CA ASN A 234 9.58 -16.13 -9.37
C ASN A 234 8.62 -16.98 -10.22
N ASP A 235 7.31 -16.85 -10.03
CA ASP A 235 6.33 -17.58 -10.85
C ASP A 235 6.34 -17.09 -12.32
N ALA A 236 6.58 -15.80 -12.56
CA ALA A 236 6.71 -15.24 -13.90
C ALA A 236 7.94 -15.78 -14.64
N TRP A 237 9.11 -15.73 -13.99
CA TRP A 237 10.38 -16.21 -14.52
C TRP A 237 10.34 -17.72 -14.78
N ALA A 238 9.74 -18.49 -13.88
CA ALA A 238 9.51 -19.92 -14.04
C ALA A 238 8.39 -20.28 -15.05
N GLY A 239 7.87 -19.31 -15.81
CA GLY A 239 6.88 -19.53 -16.87
C GLY A 239 5.54 -20.09 -16.39
N ARG A 240 5.19 -19.92 -15.11
CA ARG A 240 4.05 -20.63 -14.50
C ARG A 240 2.69 -20.08 -14.94
N PHE A 241 2.64 -18.85 -15.45
CA PHE A 241 1.45 -18.19 -15.98
C PHE A 241 1.73 -17.43 -17.29
N ASP A 242 0.66 -17.10 -18.02
CA ASP A 242 0.67 -16.22 -19.19
C ASP A 242 0.33 -14.78 -18.78
N ALA A 243 -0.60 -14.63 -17.82
CA ALA A 243 -0.95 -13.36 -17.18
C ALA A 243 -0.92 -13.44 -15.65
N ALA A 244 -0.63 -12.31 -15.01
CA ALA A 244 -0.81 -12.11 -13.58
C ALA A 244 -1.97 -11.14 -13.31
N VAL A 245 -2.70 -11.38 -12.22
CA VAL A 245 -3.59 -10.38 -11.62
C VAL A 245 -2.98 -9.98 -10.28
N VAL A 246 -2.80 -8.68 -10.04
CA VAL A 246 -2.33 -8.15 -8.76
C VAL A 246 -3.44 -7.30 -8.13
N VAL A 247 -3.94 -7.74 -6.97
CA VAL A 247 -4.97 -7.04 -6.20
C VAL A 247 -4.32 -6.29 -5.04
N SER A 248 -3.96 -5.03 -5.29
CA SER A 248 -3.45 -4.07 -4.29
C SER A 248 -3.54 -2.64 -4.83
N ASN A 249 -3.24 -1.66 -3.98
CA ASN A 249 -2.90 -0.29 -4.36
C ASN A 249 -1.57 0.19 -3.74
N ASP A 250 -0.76 -0.74 -3.21
CA ASP A 250 0.51 -0.41 -2.59
C ASP A 250 1.60 -0.11 -3.64
N THR A 251 2.28 1.01 -3.49
CA THR A 251 3.34 1.45 -4.40
C THR A 251 4.64 0.67 -4.26
N ASP A 252 4.84 -0.09 -3.17
CA ASP A 252 6.02 -0.95 -3.03
C ASP A 252 6.00 -2.12 -4.04
N LEU A 253 4.83 -2.42 -4.62
CA LEU A 253 4.66 -3.40 -5.69
C LEU A 253 4.98 -2.86 -7.10
N VAL A 254 5.39 -1.60 -7.25
CA VAL A 254 5.77 -1.03 -8.56
C VAL A 254 6.90 -1.83 -9.21
N GLU A 255 7.95 -2.13 -8.48
CA GLU A 255 9.14 -2.81 -9.02
C GLU A 255 8.88 -4.27 -9.46
N PRO A 256 8.26 -5.16 -8.65
CA PRO A 256 7.94 -6.51 -9.12
C PRO A 256 6.94 -6.51 -10.29
N ILE A 257 6.00 -5.56 -10.35
CA ILE A 257 5.11 -5.41 -11.52
C ILE A 257 5.91 -4.96 -12.75
N ARG A 258 6.83 -4.00 -12.60
CA ARG A 258 7.69 -3.50 -13.68
C ARG A 258 8.52 -4.63 -14.29
N ILE A 259 9.18 -5.45 -13.47
CA ILE A 259 9.95 -6.62 -13.92
C ILE A 259 9.07 -7.58 -14.71
N VAL A 260 7.91 -7.98 -14.17
CA VAL A 260 7.03 -8.96 -14.83
C VAL A 260 6.42 -8.42 -16.13
N ALA A 261 5.99 -7.15 -16.15
CA ALA A 261 5.29 -6.57 -17.29
C ALA A 261 6.23 -6.06 -18.39
N GLN A 262 7.34 -5.42 -18.03
CA GLN A 262 8.20 -4.68 -18.96
C GLN A 262 9.49 -5.43 -19.32
N GLU A 263 10.04 -6.25 -18.42
CA GLU A 263 11.25 -7.05 -18.71
C GLU A 263 10.90 -8.47 -19.16
N LEU A 264 9.98 -9.15 -18.46
CA LEU A 264 9.54 -10.51 -18.79
C LEU A 264 8.38 -10.55 -19.80
N GLY A 265 7.82 -9.40 -20.18
CA GLY A 265 6.77 -9.27 -21.20
C GLY A 265 5.45 -9.97 -20.88
N LYS A 266 5.18 -10.32 -19.61
CA LYS A 266 3.94 -10.98 -19.19
C LYS A 266 2.83 -9.97 -18.99
N SER A 267 1.58 -10.35 -19.29
CA SER A 267 0.44 -9.44 -19.07
C SER A 267 0.12 -9.30 -17.58
N VAL A 268 0.17 -8.09 -17.03
CA VAL A 268 -0.19 -7.82 -15.62
C VAL A 268 -1.46 -6.96 -15.54
N TYR A 269 -2.49 -7.50 -14.91
CA TYR A 269 -3.75 -6.83 -14.58
C TYR A 269 -3.69 -6.27 -13.16
N LEU A 270 -3.63 -4.95 -13.02
CA LEU A 270 -3.76 -4.26 -11.74
C LEU A 270 -5.25 -4.10 -11.38
N LEU A 271 -5.63 -4.68 -10.24
CA LEU A 271 -6.97 -4.64 -9.66
C LEU A 271 -6.93 -3.85 -8.35
N THR A 272 -7.13 -2.55 -8.44
CA THR A 272 -7.18 -1.69 -7.25
C THR A 272 -8.46 -1.93 -6.44
N PRO A 273 -8.38 -2.25 -5.14
CA PRO A 273 -9.54 -2.31 -4.26
C PRO A 273 -10.30 -0.98 -4.20
N PRO A 274 -11.62 -0.97 -3.91
CA PRO A 274 -12.39 0.26 -3.96
C PRO A 274 -11.96 1.25 -2.87
N GLY A 275 -11.59 2.46 -3.26
CA GLY A 275 -11.16 3.52 -2.35
C GLY A 275 -11.58 4.91 -2.84
N LYS A 276 -11.34 5.94 -2.00
CA LYS A 276 -11.59 7.35 -2.36
C LYS A 276 -10.72 7.83 -3.52
N PHE A 277 -9.54 7.22 -3.67
CA PHE A 277 -8.60 7.47 -4.76
C PHE A 277 -8.51 6.22 -5.63
N GLY A 278 -8.25 6.40 -6.92
CA GLY A 278 -8.06 5.29 -7.86
C GLY A 278 -6.72 4.58 -7.69
N ALA A 279 -6.33 3.84 -8.72
CA ALA A 279 -5.00 3.22 -8.81
C ALA A 279 -3.89 4.28 -8.69
N ALA A 280 -2.87 4.01 -7.88
CA ALA A 280 -1.74 4.91 -7.74
C ALA A 280 -1.00 5.07 -9.08
N SER A 281 -0.71 6.32 -9.49
CA SER A 281 -0.09 6.60 -10.80
C SER A 281 1.20 5.80 -11.08
N PRO A 282 2.10 5.56 -10.10
CA PRO A 282 3.26 4.69 -10.31
C PRO A 282 2.89 3.27 -10.76
N LEU A 283 1.88 2.63 -10.15
CA LEU A 283 1.41 1.28 -10.51
C LEU A 283 0.79 1.25 -11.91
N VAL A 284 0.01 2.27 -12.27
CA VAL A 284 -0.62 2.39 -13.59
C VAL A 284 0.41 2.52 -14.72
N ARG A 285 1.58 3.11 -14.45
CA ARG A 285 2.67 3.23 -15.44
C ARG A 285 3.38 1.91 -15.74
N VAL A 286 3.32 0.93 -14.83
CA VAL A 286 4.05 -0.34 -14.95
C VAL A 286 3.14 -1.54 -15.27
N ALA A 287 1.86 -1.51 -14.89
CA ALA A 287 0.92 -2.57 -15.22
C ALA A 287 0.46 -2.53 -16.69
N THR A 288 0.29 -3.69 -17.31
CA THR A 288 -0.20 -3.82 -18.70
C THR A 288 -1.67 -3.39 -18.83
N HIS A 289 -2.48 -3.69 -17.81
CA HIS A 289 -3.92 -3.43 -17.80
C HIS A 289 -4.38 -2.96 -16.42
N GLN A 290 -5.32 -2.02 -16.40
CA GLN A 290 -6.04 -1.62 -15.19
C GLN A 290 -7.48 -2.14 -15.25
N ARG A 291 -8.00 -2.63 -14.12
CA ARG A 291 -9.43 -2.90 -13.91
C ARG A 291 -9.86 -2.42 -12.53
N HIS A 292 -11.13 -2.03 -12.42
CA HIS A 292 -11.70 -1.53 -11.17
C HIS A 292 -12.59 -2.60 -10.53
N ILE A 293 -12.33 -2.91 -9.26
CA ILE A 293 -13.26 -3.71 -8.43
C ILE A 293 -14.46 -2.82 -8.12
N ARG A 294 -15.68 -3.23 -8.49
CA ARG A 294 -16.90 -2.42 -8.29
C ARG A 294 -17.40 -2.53 -6.84
N PRO A 295 -17.41 -1.44 -6.05
CA PRO A 295 -17.78 -1.46 -4.61
C PRO A 295 -19.22 -1.91 -4.35
N SER A 296 -19.52 -2.25 -3.09
CA SER A 296 -20.79 -2.87 -2.67
C SER A 296 -22.03 -1.97 -2.81
N HIS A 297 -21.87 -0.66 -2.95
CA HIS A 297 -23.00 0.26 -3.16
C HIS A 297 -23.48 0.33 -4.63
N LEU A 298 -22.77 -0.29 -5.57
CA LEU A 298 -23.18 -0.33 -6.98
C LEU A 298 -24.05 -1.54 -7.28
N ARG A 299 -25.09 -1.36 -8.13
CA ARG A 299 -26.01 -2.45 -8.55
C ARG A 299 -25.28 -3.63 -9.20
N ALA A 300 -24.19 -3.38 -9.92
CA ALA A 300 -23.32 -4.40 -10.52
C ALA A 300 -22.01 -4.57 -9.71
N SER A 301 -22.11 -4.77 -8.39
CA SER A 301 -20.95 -4.92 -7.51
C SER A 301 -20.29 -6.29 -7.65
N HIS A 302 -19.01 -6.30 -8.01
CA HIS A 302 -18.18 -7.52 -8.00
C HIS A 302 -18.01 -8.07 -6.59
N LEU A 303 -17.98 -7.19 -5.56
CA LEU A 303 -17.86 -7.61 -4.16
C LEU A 303 -19.10 -8.36 -3.66
N ARG A 304 -20.32 -7.86 -3.94
CA ARG A 304 -21.56 -8.55 -3.55
C ARG A 304 -21.77 -9.84 -4.33
N ALA A 305 -21.56 -9.81 -5.64
CA ALA A 305 -21.75 -10.96 -6.50
C ALA A 305 -20.68 -12.06 -6.33
N SER A 306 -19.65 -11.81 -5.51
CA SER A 306 -18.56 -12.73 -5.18
C SER A 306 -18.41 -12.96 -3.67
N GLN A 307 -19.48 -12.79 -2.89
CA GLN A 307 -19.47 -13.36 -1.54
C GLN A 307 -19.52 -14.89 -1.63
N PHE A 308 -18.87 -15.55 -0.67
CA PHE A 308 -19.07 -16.96 -0.40
C PHE A 308 -20.53 -17.24 -0.02
N PRO A 309 -21.07 -18.44 -0.27
CA PRO A 309 -22.35 -18.86 0.31
C PRO A 309 -22.27 -18.89 1.84
N ASP A 310 -23.43 -18.92 2.49
CA ASP A 310 -23.54 -19.04 3.95
C ASP A 310 -24.59 -20.11 4.27
N PRO A 311 -24.18 -21.31 4.77
CA PRO A 311 -22.79 -21.73 5.03
C PRO A 311 -22.00 -22.07 3.76
N VAL A 312 -20.67 -22.09 3.87
CA VAL A 312 -19.77 -22.80 2.94
C VAL A 312 -19.55 -24.23 3.48
N TRP A 313 -19.53 -25.24 2.61
CA TRP A 313 -19.24 -26.62 3.03
C TRP A 313 -17.74 -26.88 3.05
N GLY A 314 -17.21 -27.30 4.21
CA GLY A 314 -15.82 -27.68 4.37
C GLY A 314 -15.48 -29.02 3.69
N PRO A 315 -14.18 -29.32 3.47
CA PRO A 315 -13.74 -30.60 2.90
C PRO A 315 -14.00 -31.80 3.84
N ASP A 316 -14.27 -31.53 5.12
CA ASP A 316 -14.72 -32.47 6.15
C ASP A 316 -16.25 -32.64 6.19
N GLY A 317 -16.97 -32.01 5.26
CA GLY A 317 -18.44 -31.99 5.22
C GLY A 317 -19.09 -31.09 6.27
N GLN A 318 -18.32 -30.36 7.08
CA GLN A 318 -18.87 -29.49 8.12
C GLN A 318 -19.26 -28.12 7.56
N PRO A 319 -20.40 -27.54 8.00
CA PRO A 319 -20.80 -26.21 7.57
C PRO A 319 -19.94 -25.12 8.24
N ILE A 320 -19.34 -24.26 7.42
CA ILE A 320 -18.59 -23.08 7.82
C ILE A 320 -19.53 -21.88 7.66
N ALA A 321 -20.21 -21.50 8.74
CA ALA A 321 -21.07 -20.32 8.77
C ALA A 321 -20.26 -19.02 8.70
N LYS A 322 -20.83 -18.00 8.04
CA LYS A 322 -20.28 -16.65 8.00
C LYS A 322 -20.21 -16.05 9.42
N PRO A 323 -19.12 -15.37 9.81
CA PRO A 323 -19.04 -14.74 11.12
C PRO A 323 -20.14 -13.69 11.35
N ALA A 324 -20.73 -13.68 12.55
CA ALA A 324 -21.70 -12.65 12.94
C ALA A 324 -21.11 -11.23 12.78
N GLY A 325 -21.90 -10.30 12.21
CA GLY A 325 -21.47 -8.93 11.94
C GLY A 325 -20.50 -8.77 10.75
N TRP A 326 -20.48 -9.71 9.80
CA TRP A 326 -19.75 -9.60 8.53
C TRP A 326 -20.64 -9.33 7.32
#